data_AF-A0A957ACM6-F1
#
_entry.id   AF-A0A957ACM6-F1
#
_cell.length_a   1.000
_cell.length_b   1.000
_cell.length_c   1.000
_cell.angle_alpha   90.00
_cell.angle_beta   90.00
_cell.angle_gamma   90.00
#
_symmetry.space_group_name_H-M   'P 1'
#
loop_
_entity.id
_entity.type
_entity.pdbx_description
1 polymer ?
#
loop_
_entity_poly.entity_id
_entity_poly.type
_entity_poly.pdbx_seq_one_letter_code
_entity_poly.pdbx_strand_id
1 'polypeptide(L)'
;RLMMDAQALEEAGAFAVVLETIPAPVARCVTERLSIPTIGIGAGKYCDGQVQVWHDLLGIYDDRRPFKHAKRYATLGATIREALKEFA
;
A
#
# COMPACT_ATOMS: atom_id res chain seq x y z
N ARG A 1 13.67 -13.18 -10.47
CA ARG A 1 13.83 -11.73 -10.76
C ARG A 1 13.50 -10.89 -9.53
N LEU A 2 12.24 -10.79 -9.08
CA LEU A 2 11.88 -9.98 -7.89
C LEU A 2 12.77 -10.22 -6.65
N MET A 3 13.05 -11.49 -6.31
CA MET A 3 13.94 -11.80 -5.18
C MET A 3 15.34 -11.21 -5.35
N MET A 4 15.91 -11.34 -6.55
CA MET A 4 17.25 -10.84 -6.85
C MET A 4 17.27 -9.31 -6.78
N ASP A 5 16.22 -8.65 -7.29
CA ASP A 5 16.11 -7.20 -7.23
C ASP A 5 16.02 -6.72 -5.77
N ALA A 6 15.26 -7.43 -4.93
CA ALA A 6 15.12 -7.10 -3.51
C ALA A 6 16.42 -7.32 -2.72
N GLN A 7 17.14 -8.42 -2.99
CA GLN A 7 18.46 -8.69 -2.41
C GLN A 7 19.51 -7.66 -2.85
N ALA A 8 19.49 -7.25 -4.12
CA ALA A 8 20.40 -6.22 -4.62
C ALA A 8 20.18 -4.87 -3.90
N LEU A 9 18.93 -4.52 -3.58
CA LEU A 9 18.63 -3.32 -2.79
C LEU A 9 19.15 -3.45 -1.35
N GLU A 10 18.96 -4.61 -0.72
CA GLU A 10 19.50 -4.90 0.61
C GLU A 10 21.04 -4.82 0.65
N GLU A 11 21.73 -5.46 -0.32
CA GLU A 11 23.18 -5.41 -0.48
C GLU A 11 23.70 -3.99 -0.71
N ALA A 12 22.92 -3.16 -1.40
CA ALA A 12 23.21 -1.74 -1.60
C ALA A 12 22.99 -0.87 -0.33
N GLY A 13 22.50 -1.47 0.76
CA GLY A 13 22.31 -0.79 2.04
C GLY A 13 20.92 -0.17 2.22
N ALA A 14 19.91 -0.60 1.46
CA ALA A 14 18.53 -0.22 1.75
C ALA A 14 18.14 -0.67 3.15
N PHE A 15 17.53 0.21 3.95
CA PHE A 15 17.09 -0.15 5.30
C PHE A 15 15.72 -0.85 5.32
N ALA A 16 14.96 -0.77 4.23
CA ALA A 16 13.66 -1.42 4.03
C ALA A 16 13.31 -1.40 2.53
N VAL A 17 12.36 -2.25 2.12
CA VAL A 17 11.84 -2.28 0.74
C VAL A 17 10.31 -2.30 0.71
N VAL A 18 9.72 -1.61 -0.28
CA VAL A 18 8.28 -1.65 -0.54
C VAL A 18 7.96 -2.72 -1.58
N LEU A 19 7.01 -3.60 -1.26
CA LEU A 19 6.45 -4.58 -2.19
C LEU A 19 5.08 -4.11 -2.64
N GLU A 20 4.96 -3.72 -3.90
CA GLU A 20 3.73 -3.17 -4.48
C GLU A 20 3.08 -4.15 -5.47
N THR A 21 1.80 -4.45 -5.26
CA THR A 21 0.99 -5.30 -6.15
C THR A 21 1.57 -6.69 -6.42
N ILE A 22 2.24 -7.26 -5.42
CA ILE A 22 2.85 -8.59 -5.48
C ILE A 22 1.87 -9.66 -4.96
N PRO A 23 1.75 -10.86 -5.58
CA PRO A 23 0.96 -11.94 -5.01
C PRO A 23 1.41 -12.30 -3.59
N ALA A 24 0.46 -12.46 -2.66
CA ALA A 24 0.76 -12.66 -1.24
C ALA A 24 1.76 -13.80 -0.92
N PRO A 25 1.72 -14.97 -1.60
CA PRO A 25 2.73 -16.02 -1.39
C PRO A 25 4.14 -15.61 -1.82
N VAL A 26 4.24 -14.77 -2.86
CA VAL A 26 5.53 -14.26 -3.35
C VAL A 26 6.07 -13.19 -2.40
N ALA A 27 5.22 -12.28 -1.93
CA ALA A 27 5.61 -11.29 -0.94
C ALA A 27 6.11 -11.94 0.35
N ARG A 28 5.39 -12.95 0.86
CA ARG A 28 5.83 -13.77 1.99
C ARG A 28 7.22 -14.38 1.78
N CYS A 29 7.45 -14.96 0.59
CA CYS A 29 8.73 -15.57 0.23
C CYS A 29 9.90 -14.56 0.28
N VAL A 30 9.66 -13.31 -0.13
CA VAL A 30 10.62 -12.20 -0.05
C VAL A 30 10.83 -11.78 1.40
N THR A 31 9.76 -11.52 2.15
CA THR A 31 9.84 -11.12 3.55
C THR A 31 10.59 -12.13 4.42
N GLU A 32 10.37 -13.43 4.21
CA GLU A 32 11.07 -14.48 4.97
C GLU A 32 12.58 -14.60 4.63
N ARG A 33 13.06 -13.95 3.55
CA ARG A 33 14.45 -14.09 3.07
C ARG A 33 15.30 -12.85 3.26
N LEU A 34 14.71 -11.65 3.22
CA LEU A 34 15.43 -10.42 3.52
C LEU A 34 15.65 -10.30 5.03
N SER A 35 16.78 -9.71 5.41
CA SER A 35 17.05 -9.32 6.79
C SER A 35 16.45 -7.94 7.12
N ILE A 36 16.19 -7.12 6.10
CA ILE A 36 15.57 -5.79 6.23
C ILE A 36 14.03 -5.87 6.15
N PRO A 37 13.31 -4.94 6.82
CA PRO A 37 11.85 -4.87 6.77
C PRO A 37 11.28 -4.74 5.36
N THR A 38 10.17 -5.43 5.14
CA THR A 38 9.33 -5.31 3.94
C THR A 38 8.03 -4.57 4.26
N ILE A 39 7.65 -3.61 3.41
CA ILE A 39 6.42 -2.82 3.56
C ILE A 39 5.49 -3.12 2.38
N GLY A 40 4.32 -3.68 2.66
CA GLY A 40 3.37 -4.10 1.62
C GLY A 40 2.36 -3.02 1.24
N ILE A 41 2.08 -2.88 -0.05
CA ILE A 41 0.89 -2.21 -0.59
C ILE A 41 0.27 -3.11 -1.67
N GLY A 42 -0.85 -3.73 -1.32
CA GLY A 42 -1.41 -4.80 -2.16
C GLY A 42 -0.51 -6.02 -2.34
N ALA A 43 0.38 -6.27 -1.37
CA ALA A 43 1.27 -7.43 -1.32
C ALA A 43 0.82 -8.52 -0.32
N GLY A 44 -0.38 -8.39 0.24
CA GLY A 44 -0.89 -9.28 1.28
C GLY A 44 -0.33 -8.99 2.67
N LYS A 45 -0.78 -9.77 3.65
CA LYS A 45 -0.56 -9.52 5.09
C LYS A 45 0.80 -9.99 5.63
N TYR A 46 1.65 -10.56 4.78
CA TYR A 46 2.87 -11.24 5.22
C TYR A 46 4.12 -10.36 5.20
N CYS A 47 4.02 -9.13 4.71
CA CYS A 47 5.08 -8.13 4.90
C CYS A 47 5.08 -7.61 6.35
N ASP A 48 6.24 -7.17 6.82
CA ASP A 48 6.46 -6.72 8.21
C ASP A 48 5.69 -5.45 8.55
N GLY A 49 5.45 -4.61 7.54
CA GLY A 49 4.60 -3.43 7.63
C GLY A 49 3.67 -3.31 6.44
N GLN A 50 2.77 -2.33 6.51
CA GLN A 50 1.83 -2.00 5.44
C GLN A 50 1.84 -0.50 5.20
N VAL A 51 1.68 -0.09 3.94
CA VAL A 51 1.53 1.30 3.54
C VAL A 51 0.31 1.43 2.64
N GLN A 52 -0.43 2.53 2.77
CA GLN A 52 -1.60 2.83 1.97
C GLN A 52 -1.70 4.34 1.74
N VAL A 53 -2.29 4.75 0.62
CA VAL A 53 -2.60 6.15 0.37
C VAL A 53 -3.87 6.52 1.14
N TRP A 54 -3.77 7.48 2.06
CA TRP A 54 -4.89 7.83 2.94
C TRP A 54 -6.12 8.38 2.19
N HIS A 55 -5.93 9.05 1.03
CA HIS A 55 -7.02 9.48 0.16
C HIS A 55 -7.89 8.31 -0.31
N ASP A 56 -7.27 7.17 -0.61
CA ASP A 56 -7.96 5.94 -1.03
C ASP A 56 -8.69 5.30 0.15
N LEU A 57 -8.06 5.31 1.34
CA LEU A 57 -8.68 4.82 2.56
C LEU A 57 -9.90 5.65 2.96
N LEU A 58 -9.82 6.98 2.84
CA LEU A 58 -10.87 7.90 3.27
C LEU A 58 -11.88 8.26 2.17
N GLY A 59 -11.71 7.75 0.95
CA GLY A 59 -12.65 7.99 -0.14
C GLY A 59 -12.79 9.47 -0.49
N ILE A 60 -11.66 10.16 -0.64
CA ILE A 60 -11.63 11.59 -1.00
C ILE A 60 -12.13 11.83 -2.43
N TYR A 61 -11.80 10.92 -3.34
CA TYR A 61 -12.20 10.98 -4.76
C TYR A 61 -13.36 9.99 -5.02
N ASP A 62 -14.32 10.37 -5.88
CA ASP A 62 -15.57 9.62 -6.12
C ASP A 62 -15.45 8.52 -7.17
N ASP A 63 -14.46 8.64 -8.06
CA ASP A 63 -14.62 8.21 -9.45
C ASP A 63 -13.42 7.40 -9.99
N ARG A 64 -12.62 6.80 -9.11
CA ARG A 64 -11.65 5.78 -9.52
C ARG A 64 -11.99 4.48 -8.85
N ARG A 65 -12.14 3.42 -9.66
CA ARG A 65 -12.24 2.02 -9.18
C ARG A 65 -11.29 1.88 -8.00
N PRO A 66 -11.77 1.48 -6.81
CA PRO A 66 -10.86 1.29 -5.69
C PRO A 66 -9.78 0.31 -6.17
N PHE A 67 -8.51 0.70 -6.03
CA PHE A 67 -7.41 -0.24 -6.23
C PHE A 67 -7.80 -1.53 -5.50
N LYS A 68 -7.76 -2.69 -6.17
CA LYS A 68 -8.33 -3.94 -5.60
C LYS A 68 -7.80 -4.29 -4.21
N HIS A 69 -6.65 -3.74 -3.83
CA HIS A 69 -6.01 -3.95 -2.54
C HIS A 69 -6.40 -2.91 -1.47
N ALA A 70 -6.97 -1.76 -1.84
CA ALA A 70 -7.35 -0.72 -0.90
C ALA A 70 -8.80 -0.90 -0.43
N LYS A 71 -8.98 -1.16 0.85
CA LYS A 71 -10.30 -1.08 1.51
C LYS A 71 -10.63 0.38 1.78
N ARG A 72 -11.80 0.82 1.33
CA ARG A 72 -12.35 2.13 1.70
C ARG A 72 -12.98 2.07 3.10
N TYR A 73 -12.62 3.01 3.96
CA TYR A 73 -13.08 3.14 5.35
C TYR A 73 -14.03 4.32 5.56
N ALA A 74 -13.98 5.33 4.69
CA ALA A 74 -14.90 6.47 4.72
C ALA A 74 -15.22 6.96 3.29
N THR A 75 -16.24 7.81 3.16
CA THR A 75 -16.57 8.53 1.91
C THR A 75 -16.44 10.03 2.16
N LEU A 76 -15.26 10.44 2.63
CA LEU A 76 -15.03 11.79 3.14
C LEU A 76 -15.13 12.85 2.03
N GLY A 77 -14.89 12.48 0.76
CA GLY A 77 -15.11 13.37 -0.38
C GLY A 77 -16.55 13.90 -0.44
N ALA A 78 -17.54 13.04 -0.18
CA ALA A 78 -18.95 13.46 -0.17
C ALA A 78 -19.24 14.41 1.00
N THR A 79 -18.74 14.09 2.19
CA THR A 79 -18.87 14.94 3.39
C THR A 79 -18.25 16.32 3.19
N ILE A 80 -17.05 16.38 2.61
CA ILE A 80 -16.36 17.64 2.31
C ILE A 80 -17.20 18.48 1.34
N ARG A 81 -17.71 17.87 0.25
CA ARG A 81 -18.53 18.58 -0.73
C ARG A 81 -19.80 19.14 -0.13
N GLU A 82 -20.44 18.41 0.78
CA GLU A 82 -21.68 18.89 1.41
C GLU A 82 -21.42 20.08 2.34
N ALA A 83 -20.40 19.99 3.21
CA ALA A 83 -20.03 21.09 4.09
C ALA A 83 -19.70 22.38 3.34
N LEU A 84 -19.03 22.27 2.19
CA LEU A 84 -18.72 23.43 1.34
C LEU A 84 -19.96 24.04 0.67
N LYS A 85 -21.00 23.25 0.40
CA LYS A 85 -22.27 23.78 -0.11
C LYS A 85 -23.09 24.46 0.98
N GLU A 86 -23.12 23.91 2.19
CA GLU A 86 -23.85 24.52 3.32
C GLU A 86 -23.25 25.88 3.73
N PHE A 87 -21.94 26.04 3.56
CA PHE A 87 -21.26 27.31 3.83
C PHE A 87 -21.60 28.43 2.82
N ALA A 88 -21.87 28.06 1.57
CA ALA A 88 -22.04 29.00 0.44
C ALA A 88 -23.48 29.50 0.29
#